data_AF-A0A6B0WDN6-F1
#
_entry.id   AF-A0A6B0WDN6-F1
#
_cell.length_a   1.000
_cell.length_b   1.000
_cell.length_c   1.000
_cell.angle_alpha   90.00
_cell.angle_beta   90.00
_cell.angle_gamma   90.00
#
_symmetry.space_group_name_H-M   'P 1'
#
loop_
_entity.id
_entity.type
_entity.pdbx_description
1 polymer ?
#
loop_
_entity_poly.entity_id
_entity_poly.type
_entity_poly.pdbx_seq_one_letter_code
_entity_poly.pdbx_strand_id
1 'polypeptide(L)' 'MRARDEEVAGARRERIPDEVRAFVWERDAGQCTRCGTDDDLQFDHVIPVAKGGGNTIDNIQVLCGDCNRQKSDSIV' A
#
# COMPACT_ATOMS: atom_id res chain seq x y z
N MET A 1 -27.21 22.49 -8.32
CA MET A 1 -26.22 23.58 -8.18
C MET A 1 -24.91 22.92 -7.80
N ARG A 2 -23.96 22.80 -8.74
CA ARG A 2 -22.62 22.24 -8.48
C ARG A 2 -21.76 23.34 -7.86
N ALA A 3 -21.16 23.10 -6.70
CA ALA A 3 -20.04 23.85 -6.14
C ALA A 3 -19.39 22.95 -5.07
N ARG A 4 -18.40 22.13 -5.43
CA ARG A 4 -16.95 22.44 -5.46
C ARG A 4 -16.32 22.24 -4.08
N ASP A 5 -16.12 20.97 -3.72
CA ASP A 5 -15.23 20.56 -2.64
C ASP A 5 -13.80 20.50 -3.18
N GLU A 6 -13.08 21.62 -3.11
CA GLU A 6 -11.64 21.70 -3.30
C GLU A 6 -11.02 22.27 -2.02
N GLU A 7 -10.55 21.39 -1.12
CA GLU A 7 -9.58 21.75 -0.07
C GLU A 7 -8.50 20.67 0.02
N VAL A 8 -7.40 20.90 -0.71
CA VAL A 8 -6.17 20.13 -0.63
C VAL A 8 -5.33 20.71 0.52
N ALA A 9 -5.35 20.09 1.69
CA ALA A 9 -4.44 20.44 2.78
C ALA A 9 -4.14 19.24 3.71
N GLY A 10 -3.01 18.59 3.46
CA GLY A 10 -2.34 17.67 4.39
C GLY A 10 -2.84 16.23 4.32
N ALA A 11 -2.28 15.43 3.40
CA ALA A 11 -2.61 14.02 3.20
C ALA A 11 -2.36 13.19 4.48
N ARG A 12 -3.35 13.17 5.37
CA ARG A 12 -3.49 12.13 6.39
C ARG A 12 -3.58 10.84 5.60
N ARG A 13 -2.51 10.03 5.61
CA ARG A 13 -2.50 8.72 4.94
C ARG A 13 -3.74 7.98 5.41
N GLU A 14 -4.67 7.79 4.48
CA GLU A 14 -5.90 7.09 4.76
C GLU A 14 -5.54 5.64 5.09
N ARG A 15 -6.08 5.11 6.20
CA ARG A 15 -5.78 3.73 6.58
C ARG A 15 -6.25 2.80 5.47
N ILE A 16 -5.44 1.80 5.16
CA ILE A 16 -5.84 0.72 4.26
C ILE A 16 -7.05 0.02 4.90
N PRO A 17 -8.19 -0.10 4.20
CA PRO A 17 -9.36 -0.79 4.73
C PRO A 17 -9.03 -2.22 5.16
N ASP A 18 -9.63 -2.68 6.26
CA ASP A 18 -9.31 -4.00 6.81
C ASP A 18 -9.67 -5.14 5.84
N GLU A 19 -10.71 -4.97 5.03
CA GLU A 19 -11.08 -5.92 3.95
C GLU A 19 -9.95 -6.06 2.90
N VAL A 20 -9.34 -4.94 2.52
CA VAL A 20 -8.20 -4.93 1.58
C VAL A 20 -6.99 -5.60 2.22
N ARG A 21 -6.72 -5.33 3.50
CA ARG A 21 -5.61 -5.96 4.23
C ARG A 21 -5.78 -7.47 4.33
N ALA A 22 -6.98 -7.93 4.67
CA ALA A 22 -7.29 -9.36 4.78
C ALA A 22 -7.14 -10.07 3.43
N PHE A 23 -7.71 -9.49 2.37
CA PHE A 23 -7.61 -10.05 1.02
C PHE A 23 -6.16 -10.11 0.54
N VAL A 24 -5.39 -9.02 0.68
CA VAL A 24 -4.00 -8.96 0.25
C VAL A 24 -3.14 -9.94 1.05
N TRP A 25 -3.38 -10.07 2.35
CA TRP A 25 -2.67 -11.04 3.18
C TRP A 25 -2.88 -12.48 2.71
N GLU A 26 -4.13 -12.84 2.40
CA GLU A 26 -4.46 -14.18 1.87
C GLU A 26 -3.87 -14.39 0.47
N ARG A 27 -3.99 -13.41 -0.43
CA ARG A 27 -3.43 -13.43 -1.78
C ARG A 27 -1.93 -13.63 -1.78
N ASP A 28 -1.21 -12.88 -0.94
CA ASP A 28 0.24 -12.90 -0.84
C ASP A 28 0.74 -14.03 0.08
N ALA A 29 -0.16 -14.91 0.52
CA ALA A 29 0.12 -16.06 1.38
C ALA A 29 0.86 -15.73 2.68
N GLY A 30 0.70 -14.50 3.19
CA GLY A 30 1.48 -14.01 4.33
C GLY A 30 2.98 -14.03 4.09
N GLN A 31 3.42 -13.73 2.86
CA GLN A 31 4.82 -13.70 2.45
C GLN A 31 5.13 -12.41 1.70
N CYS A 32 6.39 -11.99 1.76
CA CYS A 32 6.91 -10.89 0.97
C CYS A 32 6.81 -11.24 -0.52
N THR A 33 6.06 -10.44 -1.29
CA THR A 33 5.87 -10.65 -2.74
C THR A 33 7.17 -10.59 -3.53
N ARG A 34 8.22 -9.97 -2.96
CA ARG A 34 9.52 -9.78 -3.61
C ARG A 34 10.54 -10.89 -3.31
N CYS A 35 10.65 -11.34 -2.06
CA CYS A 35 11.67 -12.31 -1.65
C CYS A 35 11.13 -13.61 -1.03
N GLY A 36 9.82 -13.68 -0.76
CA GLY A 36 9.16 -14.88 -0.22
C GLY A 36 9.33 -15.10 1.29
N THR A 37 10.03 -14.23 2.02
CA THR A 37 10.12 -14.34 3.49
C THR A 37 8.76 -14.08 4.15
N ASP A 38 8.51 -14.68 5.30
CA ASP A 38 7.34 -14.45 6.16
C ASP A 38 7.66 -13.57 7.39
N ASP A 39 8.91 -13.10 7.50
CA ASP A 39 9.39 -12.24 8.58
C ASP A 39 9.24 -10.72 8.31
N ASP A 40 8.95 -9.95 9.36
CA ASP A 40 8.89 -8.46 9.38
C ASP A 40 8.02 -7.87 8.24
N LEU A 41 6.83 -8.44 8.06
CA LEU A 41 5.93 -8.10 6.95
C LEU A 41 5.15 -6.80 7.19
N GLN A 42 5.02 -6.04 6.11
CA GLN A 42 4.39 -4.73 6.07
C GLN A 42 3.51 -4.61 4.82
N PHE A 43 2.38 -3.92 4.95
CA PHE A 43 1.59 -3.52 3.80
C PHE A 43 2.21 -2.28 3.16
N ASP A 44 2.51 -2.35 1.87
CA ASP A 44 3.09 -1.26 1.10
C ASP A 44 2.28 -0.95 -0.16
N HIS A 45 2.34 0.29 -0.62
CA HIS A 45 1.70 0.72 -1.86
C HIS A 45 2.63 0.51 -3.05
N VAL A 46 2.24 -0.32 -4.02
CA VAL A 46 2.96 -0.51 -5.29
C VAL A 46 3.22 0.85 -5.95
N ILE A 47 2.16 1.65 -6.15
CA ILE A 47 2.23 3.05 -6.55
C ILE A 47 2.15 3.90 -5.28
N PRO A 48 3.20 4.66 -4.92
CA PRO A 48 3.17 5.53 -3.75
C PRO A 48 1.99 6.51 -3.76
N VAL A 49 1.43 6.81 -2.59
CA VAL A 49 0.36 7.80 -2.43
C VAL A 49 0.74 9.16 -3.04
N ALA A 50 2.00 9.56 -2.92
CA ALA A 50 2.52 10.80 -3.52
C ALA A 50 2.43 10.83 -5.06
N LYS A 51 2.32 9.66 -5.71
CA LYS A 51 2.16 9.49 -7.15
C LYS A 51 0.70 9.16 -7.55
N GLY A 52 -0.26 9.31 -6.63
CA GLY A 52 -1.68 9.06 -6.86
C GLY A 52 -2.13 7.62 -6.58
N GLY A 53 -1.31 6.81 -5.91
CA GLY A 53 -1.71 5.46 -5.52
C GLY A 53 -2.79 5.43 -4.44
N GLY A 54 -3.82 4.60 -4.65
CA GLY A 54 -4.94 4.41 -3.71
C GLY A 54 -4.81 3.16 -2.86
N ASN A 55 -5.73 3.00 -1.90
CA ASN A 55 -5.86 1.82 -1.04
C ASN A 55 -6.68 0.72 -1.73
N THR A 56 -6.28 0.30 -2.94
CA THR A 56 -6.95 -0.77 -3.69
C THR A 56 -6.22 -2.08 -3.53
N ILE A 57 -6.94 -3.19 -3.68
CA ILE A 57 -6.36 -4.55 -3.64
C ILE A 57 -5.17 -4.68 -4.59
N ASP A 58 -5.28 -4.10 -5.79
CA ASP A 58 -4.23 -4.17 -6.82
C ASP A 58 -3.01 -3.28 -6.52
N ASN A 59 -3.18 -2.26 -5.68
CA ASN A 59 -2.12 -1.31 -5.36
C ASN A 59 -1.46 -1.56 -4.00
N ILE A 60 -1.99 -2.50 -3.20
CA ILE A 60 -1.41 -2.91 -1.92
C ILE A 60 -0.73 -4.27 -2.08
N GLN A 61 0.46 -4.39 -1.51
CA GLN A 61 1.25 -5.63 -1.47
C GLN A 61 1.84 -5.86 -0.08
N VAL A 62 2.24 -7.11 0.20
CA VAL A 62 3.02 -7.46 1.39
C VAL A 62 4.52 -7.46 1.06
N LEU A 63 5.30 -6.66 1.78
CA LEU A 63 6.77 -6.65 1.70
C LEU A 63 7.38 -6.85 3.09
N CYS A 64 8.51 -7.54 3.17
CA CYS A 64 9.32 -7.51 4.39
C CYS A 64 10.00 -6.16 4.55
N GLY A 65 10.42 -5.82 5.78
CA GLY A 65 11.09 -4.55 6.08
C GLY A 65 12.31 -4.28 5.19
N ASP A 66 13.12 -5.28 4.85
CA ASP A 66 14.27 -5.12 3.94
C ASP A 66 13.85 -4.77 2.51
N CYS A 67 12.83 -5.46 1.98
CA CYS A 67 12.33 -5.21 0.63
C CYS A 67 11.60 -3.86 0.55
N ASN A 68 10.86 -3.51 1.59
CA ASN A 68 10.18 -2.22 1.70
C ASN A 68 11.18 -1.06 1.74
N ARG A 69 12.24 -1.16 2.56
CA ARG A 69 13.33 -0.17 2.61
C ARG A 69 14.05 -0.02 1.27
N GLN A 70 14.30 -1.13 0.57
CA GLN A 70 14.92 -1.10 -0.76
C GLN A 70 14.00 -0.49 -1.83
N LYS A 71 12.67 -0.66 -1.70
CA LYS A 71 11.69 -0.07 -2.61
C LYS A 71 11.62 1.44 -2.49
N SER A 72 11.65 1.99 -1.26
CA SER A 72 11.54 3.44 -1.01
C SER A 72 10.31 4.03 -1.71
N ASP A 73 10.48 5.01 -2.60
CA ASP A 73 9.46 5.68 -3.40
C ASP A 73 9.36 5.16 -4.85
N SER A 74 10.03 4.03 -5.13
CA SER A 74 9.99 3.37 -6.43
C SER A 74 8.69 2.59 -6.62
N ILE A 75 8.29 2.42 -7.88
CA ILE A 75 7.12 1.62 -8.28
C ILE A 75 7.64 0.23 -8.64
N VAL A 76 7.39 -0.76 -7.79
CA VAL A 76 7.75 -2.18 -7.97
C VAL A 76 6.79 -3.06 -7.19
#